data_AF-A0A935AYF5-F1
#
_entry.id   AF-A0A935AYF5-F1
#
_cell.length_a   1.000
_cell.length_b   1.000
_cell.length_c   1.000
_cell.angle_alpha   90.00
_cell.angle_beta   90.00
_cell.angle_gamma   90.00
#
_symmetry.space_group_name_H-M   'P 1'
#
loop_
_entity.id
_entity.type
_entity.pdbx_description
1 polymer ?
#
loop_
_entity_poly.entity_id
_entity_poly.type
_entity_poly.pdbx_seq_one_letter_code
_entity_poly.pdbx_strand_id
1 'polypeptide(L)'
;MITFRPDEEPWALEAFHTYLRLFELHVDYYWIVDRFHLSTISYQRSQYGRECDLRWVDERLAAAGFRLVTLTRRPDSFEMAREERLVYSENPWRYTDLDKLIRDQEEMRELGAASCITSTEIDVTDFSVDQTADRIIDWVEETEGLYRAPDRAEILVQSVEPHGGVGRSSSTPLGDGFEIPPR
;
A
#
# COMPACT_ATOMS: atom_id res chain seq x y z
N MET A 1 3.03 6.58 -3.02
CA MET A 1 4.41 7.01 -3.36
C MET A 1 5.08 5.85 -4.08
N ILE A 2 5.69 6.10 -5.25
CA ILE A 2 6.28 5.05 -6.10
C ILE A 2 7.69 5.44 -6.56
N THR A 3 7.90 6.74 -6.79
CA THR A 3 9.11 7.27 -7.41
C THR A 3 9.84 8.18 -6.45
N PHE A 4 11.15 7.96 -6.28
CA PHE A 4 12.06 8.87 -5.58
C PHE A 4 13.46 8.74 -6.18
N ARG A 5 14.26 9.80 -6.13
CA ARG A 5 15.67 9.80 -6.54
C ARG A 5 16.56 9.23 -5.43
N PRO A 6 17.76 8.72 -5.72
CA PRO A 6 18.64 8.17 -4.69
C PRO A 6 18.93 9.12 -3.51
N ASP A 7 18.99 10.43 -3.76
CA ASP A 7 19.19 11.46 -2.73
C ASP A 7 17.95 11.74 -1.86
N GLU A 8 16.78 11.27 -2.26
CA GLU A 8 15.49 11.42 -1.55
C GLU A 8 15.13 10.17 -0.71
N GLU A 9 15.99 9.15 -0.70
CA GLU A 9 15.72 7.87 -0.02
C GLU A 9 15.36 8.03 1.47
N PRO A 10 16.04 8.86 2.28
CA PRO A 10 15.65 9.03 3.69
C PRO A 10 14.21 9.55 3.84
N TRP A 11 13.79 10.46 2.96
CA TRP A 11 12.42 10.97 2.93
C TRP A 11 11.42 9.90 2.50
N ALA A 12 11.76 9.09 1.50
CA ALA A 12 10.90 8.00 1.04
C ALA A 12 10.71 6.92 2.13
N LEU A 13 11.77 6.54 2.83
CA LEU A 13 11.68 5.57 3.93
C LEU A 13 10.82 6.12 5.07
N GLU A 14 10.98 7.40 5.43
CA GLU A 14 10.12 8.07 6.43
C GLU A 14 8.65 8.09 6.01
N ALA A 15 8.37 8.31 4.72
CA ALA A 15 7.00 8.23 4.21
C ALA A 15 6.40 6.83 4.39
N PHE A 16 7.16 5.74 4.12
CA PHE A 16 6.70 4.38 4.40
C PHE A 16 6.44 4.15 5.89
N HIS A 17 7.34 4.61 6.77
CA HIS A 17 7.11 4.53 8.22
C HIS A 17 5.81 5.24 8.63
N THR A 18 5.56 6.42 8.07
CA THR A 18 4.36 7.22 8.33
C THR A 18 3.09 6.51 7.87
N TYR A 19 3.06 5.98 6.63
CA TYR A 19 1.89 5.24 6.13
C TYR A 19 1.61 3.98 6.95
N LEU A 20 2.65 3.19 7.27
CA LEU A 20 2.46 1.99 8.09
C LEU A 20 1.94 2.34 9.47
N ARG A 21 2.45 3.41 10.08
CA ARG A 21 1.95 3.88 11.37
C ARG A 21 0.48 4.27 11.29
N LEU A 22 0.06 4.94 10.22
CA LEU A 22 -1.33 5.28 9.99
C LEU A 22 -2.22 4.04 9.86
N PHE A 23 -1.79 3.05 9.06
CA PHE A 23 -2.52 1.79 8.87
C PHE A 23 -2.67 1.02 10.17
N GLU A 24 -1.61 0.93 10.98
CA GLU A 24 -1.62 0.24 12.27
C GLU A 24 -2.53 0.92 13.30
N LEU A 25 -2.60 2.26 13.28
CA LEU A 25 -3.50 3.03 14.16
C LEU A 25 -4.97 2.86 13.78
N HIS A 26 -5.25 2.63 12.50
CA HIS A 26 -6.60 2.54 11.93
C HIS A 26 -6.88 1.14 11.36
N VAL A 27 -6.51 0.10 12.11
CA VAL A 27 -6.71 -1.30 11.71
C VAL A 27 -8.19 -1.70 11.57
N ASP A 28 -9.10 -0.95 12.19
CA ASP A 28 -10.55 -1.15 12.08
C ASP A 28 -11.17 -0.47 10.84
N TYR A 29 -10.35 0.17 9.99
CA TYR A 29 -10.79 0.82 8.77
C TYR A 29 -10.42 0.00 7.54
N TYR A 30 -11.23 0.12 6.49
CA TYR A 30 -10.90 -0.39 5.17
C TYR A 30 -9.94 0.55 4.45
N TRP A 31 -8.82 -0.02 4.00
CA TRP A 31 -7.82 0.67 3.20
C TRP A 31 -7.72 0.02 1.83
N ILE A 32 -7.88 0.82 0.77
CA ILE A 32 -7.57 0.41 -0.60
C ILE A 32 -6.35 1.21 -1.02
N VAL A 33 -5.23 0.50 -1.23
CA VAL A 33 -3.94 1.12 -1.59
C VAL A 33 -3.60 0.71 -3.02
N ASP A 34 -3.84 1.62 -3.96
CA ASP A 34 -3.39 1.44 -5.34
C ASP A 34 -1.90 1.77 -5.46
N ARG A 35 -1.07 0.72 -5.58
CA ARG A 35 0.39 0.73 -5.66
C ARG A 35 1.09 1.22 -4.38
N PHE A 36 2.14 0.51 -3.99
CA PHE A 36 2.90 0.81 -2.77
C PHE A 36 4.38 0.40 -2.87
N HIS A 37 4.90 -0.34 -1.88
CA HIS A 37 6.32 -0.71 -1.79
C HIS A 37 6.80 -1.58 -2.95
N LEU A 38 6.03 -2.57 -3.41
CA LEU A 38 6.45 -3.42 -4.55
C LEU A 38 6.64 -2.61 -5.83
N SER A 39 5.75 -1.65 -6.12
CA SER A 39 5.92 -0.73 -7.25
C SER A 39 7.15 0.17 -7.09
N THR A 40 7.52 0.51 -5.86
CA THR A 40 8.73 1.27 -5.57
C THR A 40 9.97 0.41 -5.83
N ILE A 41 9.98 -0.86 -5.41
CA ILE A 41 11.07 -1.80 -5.70
C ILE A 41 11.28 -1.93 -7.21
N SER A 42 10.22 -2.22 -7.98
CA SER A 42 10.29 -2.32 -9.44
C SER A 42 10.76 -1.02 -10.09
N TYR A 43 10.30 0.14 -9.61
CA TYR A 43 10.75 1.43 -10.12
C TYR A 43 12.25 1.67 -9.86
N GLN A 44 12.75 1.40 -8.64
CA GLN A 44 14.16 1.59 -8.30
C GLN A 44 15.07 0.64 -9.10
N ARG A 45 14.63 -0.61 -9.32
CA ARG A 45 15.33 -1.58 -10.15
C ARG A 45 15.38 -1.13 -11.61
N SER A 46 14.23 -0.81 -12.20
CA SER A 46 14.14 -0.46 -13.63
C SER A 46 14.79 0.88 -13.98
N GLN A 47 14.68 1.90 -13.14
CA GLN A 47 15.19 3.24 -13.45
C GLN A 47 16.63 3.47 -13.03
N TYR A 48 17.04 2.91 -11.88
CA TYR A 48 18.36 3.19 -11.30
C TYR A 48 19.24 1.95 -11.20
N GLY A 49 18.74 0.75 -11.55
CA GLY A 49 19.48 -0.50 -11.37
C GLY A 49 19.76 -0.82 -9.90
N ARG A 50 18.94 -0.30 -8.98
CA ARG A 50 19.16 -0.41 -7.53
C ARG A 50 18.21 -1.42 -6.91
N GLU A 51 18.74 -2.22 -6.01
CA GLU A 51 17.92 -2.97 -5.07
C GLU A 51 17.50 -2.07 -3.91
N CYS A 52 16.22 -2.08 -3.58
CA CYS A 52 15.64 -1.35 -2.47
C CYS A 52 15.02 -2.37 -1.52
N ASP A 53 15.57 -2.48 -0.30
CA ASP A 53 15.04 -3.39 0.71
C ASP A 53 13.86 -2.75 1.44
N LEU A 54 12.66 -3.18 1.07
CA LEU A 54 11.41 -2.81 1.73
C LEU A 54 10.70 -4.03 2.33
N ARG A 55 11.46 -5.10 2.65
CA ARG A 55 10.88 -6.30 3.26
C ARG A 55 10.16 -6.00 4.58
N TRP A 56 10.70 -5.08 5.38
CA TRP A 56 10.08 -4.62 6.62
C TRP A 56 8.69 -3.98 6.40
N VAL A 57 8.42 -3.40 5.23
CA VAL A 57 7.10 -2.88 4.86
C VAL A 57 6.14 -4.04 4.63
N ASP A 58 6.60 -5.05 3.90
CA ASP A 58 5.84 -6.27 3.58
C ASP A 58 5.41 -7.02 4.84
N GLU A 59 6.35 -7.21 5.77
CA GLU A 59 6.13 -7.88 7.06
C GLU A 59 5.12 -7.12 7.94
N ARG A 60 5.21 -5.78 7.99
CA ARG A 60 4.28 -4.95 8.78
C ARG A 60 2.88 -4.90 8.17
N LEU A 61 2.77 -4.85 6.84
CA LEU A 61 1.48 -4.94 6.16
C LEU A 61 0.82 -6.30 6.39
N ALA A 62 1.59 -7.40 6.30
CA ALA A 62 1.09 -8.74 6.59
C ALA A 62 0.58 -8.84 8.04
N ALA A 63 1.34 -8.32 9.01
CA ALA A 63 0.95 -8.29 10.42
C ALA A 63 -0.31 -7.45 10.66
N ALA A 64 -0.45 -6.31 9.97
CA ALA A 64 -1.65 -5.48 10.01
C ALA A 64 -2.87 -6.13 9.31
N GLY A 65 -2.67 -7.25 8.60
CA GLY A 65 -3.74 -7.96 7.90
C GLY A 65 -4.09 -7.40 6.54
N PHE A 66 -3.15 -6.72 5.86
CA PHE A 66 -3.35 -6.38 4.46
C PHE A 66 -3.40 -7.64 3.60
N ARG A 67 -4.06 -7.49 2.46
CA ARG A 67 -4.11 -8.48 1.39
C ARG A 67 -3.53 -7.87 0.13
N LEU A 68 -2.80 -8.66 -0.63
CA LEU A 68 -2.16 -8.21 -1.87
C LEU A 68 -2.86 -8.82 -3.09
N VAL A 69 -3.40 -7.97 -3.95
CA VAL A 69 -3.98 -8.41 -5.23
C VAL A 69 -3.05 -7.99 -6.36
N THR A 70 -2.53 -8.97 -7.09
CA THR A 70 -1.76 -8.72 -8.31
C THR A 70 -2.68 -8.86 -9.51
N LEU A 71 -2.94 -7.76 -10.21
CA LEU A 71 -3.76 -7.77 -11.43
C LEU A 71 -2.84 -7.99 -12.63
N THR A 72 -3.11 -9.05 -13.39
CA THR A 72 -2.40 -9.41 -14.61
C THR A 72 -3.31 -9.36 -15.81
N ARG A 73 -2.71 -9.31 -16.98
CA ARG A 73 -3.38 -9.35 -18.27
C ARG A 73 -2.55 -10.21 -19.22
N ARG A 74 -3.21 -10.95 -20.11
CA ARG A 74 -2.54 -11.72 -21.16
C ARG A 74 -1.80 -10.77 -22.11
N PRO A 75 -0.53 -11.04 -22.47
CA PRO A 75 0.27 -10.17 -23.33
C PRO A 75 -0.41 -9.79 -24.66
N ASP A 76 -1.13 -10.73 -25.27
CA ASP A 76 -1.85 -10.55 -26.54
C ASP A 76 -3.01 -9.53 -26.47
N SER A 77 -3.47 -9.17 -25.28
CA SER A 77 -4.58 -8.23 -25.08
C SER A 77 -4.13 -6.81 -24.73
N PHE A 78 -2.82 -6.52 -24.67
CA PHE A 78 -2.29 -5.20 -24.34
C PHE A 78 -2.62 -4.14 -25.40
N GLU A 79 -2.68 -4.53 -26.67
CA GLU A 79 -3.04 -3.61 -27.76
C GLU A 79 -4.46 -3.07 -27.59
N MET A 80 -5.43 -3.98 -27.35
CA MET A 80 -6.82 -3.62 -27.04
C MET A 80 -6.92 -2.79 -25.75
N ALA A 81 -6.18 -3.17 -24.70
CA ALA A 81 -6.13 -2.43 -23.44
C ALA A 81 -5.69 -0.97 -23.64
N ARG A 82 -4.69 -0.77 -24.51
CA ARG A 82 -4.18 0.56 -24.82
C ARG A 82 -5.25 1.41 -25.49
N GLU A 83 -5.99 0.87 -26.45
CA GLU A 83 -7.06 1.60 -27.15
C GLU A 83 -8.12 2.11 -26.16
N GLU A 84 -8.58 1.26 -25.25
CA GLU A 84 -9.52 1.63 -24.19
C GLU A 84 -8.95 2.72 -23.27
N ARG A 85 -7.68 2.58 -22.88
CA ARG A 85 -7.05 3.48 -21.90
C ARG A 85 -6.65 4.83 -22.49
N LEU A 86 -6.36 4.90 -23.79
CA LEU A 86 -6.06 6.15 -24.49
C LEU A 86 -7.24 7.12 -24.48
N VAL A 87 -8.48 6.64 -24.35
CA VAL A 87 -9.69 7.48 -24.23
C VAL A 87 -9.62 8.38 -23.00
N TYR A 88 -9.03 7.90 -21.90
CA TYR A 88 -9.05 8.56 -20.59
C TYR A 88 -7.65 8.97 -20.10
N SER A 89 -6.59 8.73 -20.89
CA SER A 89 -5.23 8.93 -20.39
C SER A 89 -4.75 10.36 -20.51
N GLU A 90 -4.32 10.92 -19.38
CA GLU A 90 -3.59 12.18 -19.32
C GLU A 90 -2.11 12.04 -19.76
N ASN A 91 -1.62 10.82 -19.99
CA ASN A 91 -0.27 10.55 -20.51
C ASN A 91 -0.27 9.43 -21.57
N PRO A 92 -0.72 9.72 -22.81
CA PRO A 92 -0.80 8.75 -23.90
C PRO A 92 0.53 8.10 -24.26
N TRP A 93 1.63 8.83 -24.15
CA TRP A 93 2.99 8.38 -24.52
C TRP A 93 3.48 7.22 -23.65
N ARG A 94 2.90 7.02 -22.46
CA ARG A 94 3.20 5.88 -21.59
C ARG A 94 2.91 4.53 -22.25
N TYR A 95 2.03 4.49 -23.25
CA TYR A 95 1.61 3.25 -23.92
C TYR A 95 2.26 3.06 -25.30
N THR A 96 3.32 3.82 -25.61
CA THR A 96 4.06 3.67 -26.87
C THR A 96 4.84 2.37 -26.92
N ASP A 97 5.43 1.93 -25.80
CA ASP A 97 6.18 0.68 -25.70
C ASP A 97 5.38 -0.34 -24.87
N LEU A 98 4.64 -1.21 -25.56
CA LEU A 98 3.85 -2.27 -24.92
C LEU A 98 4.73 -3.39 -24.35
N ASP A 99 5.87 -3.67 -24.97
CA ASP A 99 6.81 -4.67 -24.47
C ASP A 99 7.36 -4.28 -23.09
N LYS A 100 7.58 -2.97 -22.88
CA LYS A 100 7.92 -2.46 -21.54
C LYS A 100 6.82 -2.75 -20.53
N LEU A 101 5.55 -2.53 -20.88
CA LEU A 101 4.45 -2.80 -19.96
C LEU A 101 4.30 -4.29 -19.63
N ILE A 102 4.54 -5.16 -20.61
CA ILE A 102 4.55 -6.62 -20.41
C ILE A 102 5.70 -7.01 -19.46
N ARG A 103 6.91 -6.46 -19.66
CA ARG A 103 8.05 -6.70 -18.76
C ARG A 103 7.79 -6.18 -17.34
N ASP A 104 7.27 -4.95 -17.23
CA ASP A 104 6.93 -4.33 -15.93
C ASP A 104 5.86 -5.18 -15.20
N GLN A 105 4.90 -5.78 -15.92
CA GLN A 105 3.92 -6.70 -15.33
C GLN A 105 4.58 -7.95 -14.77
N GLU A 106 5.47 -8.60 -15.53
CA GLU A 106 6.12 -9.84 -15.08
C GLU A 106 7.00 -9.57 -13.84
N GLU A 107 7.71 -8.45 -13.79
CA GLU A 107 8.46 -8.06 -12.59
C GLU A 107 7.53 -7.87 -11.38
N MET A 108 6.41 -7.18 -11.56
CA MET A 108 5.43 -6.99 -10.48
C MET A 108 4.82 -8.32 -10.01
N ARG A 109 4.64 -9.26 -10.92
CA ARG A 109 4.11 -10.59 -10.65
C ARG A 109 5.08 -11.44 -9.84
N GLU A 110 6.36 -11.42 -10.20
CA GLU A 110 7.45 -12.04 -9.41
C GLU A 110 7.54 -11.43 -8.00
N LEU A 111 7.49 -10.10 -7.90
CA LEU A 111 7.51 -9.39 -6.62
C LEU A 111 6.29 -9.74 -5.75
N GLY A 112 5.10 -9.82 -6.35
CA GLY A 112 3.88 -10.20 -5.65
C GLY A 112 3.92 -11.66 -5.16
N ALA A 113 4.45 -12.58 -5.96
CA ALA A 113 4.62 -13.98 -5.59
C ALA A 113 5.68 -14.19 -4.48
N ALA A 114 6.68 -13.31 -4.41
CA ALA A 114 7.71 -13.34 -3.37
C ALA A 114 7.30 -12.65 -2.05
N SER A 115 6.17 -11.93 -2.03
CA SER A 115 5.66 -11.23 -0.84
C SER A 115 5.22 -12.21 0.25
N CYS A 116 5.41 -11.82 1.51
CA CYS A 116 4.87 -12.55 2.66
C CYS A 116 3.42 -12.15 3.00
N ILE A 117 2.85 -11.15 2.31
CA ILE A 117 1.44 -10.75 2.47
C ILE A 117 0.56 -11.83 1.83
N THR A 118 -0.55 -12.18 2.48
CA THR A 118 -1.59 -13.03 1.88
C THR A 118 -2.02 -12.46 0.53
N SER A 119 -1.78 -13.19 -0.55
CA SER A 119 -1.88 -12.66 -1.90
C SER A 119 -2.65 -13.54 -2.88
N THR A 120 -3.16 -12.91 -3.93
CA THR A 120 -3.77 -13.58 -5.08
C THR A 120 -3.39 -12.87 -6.37
N GLU A 121 -3.37 -13.63 -7.48
CA GLU A 121 -3.22 -13.11 -8.83
C GLU A 121 -4.57 -13.24 -9.57
N ILE A 122 -5.00 -12.16 -10.22
CA ILE A 122 -6.24 -12.12 -10.99
C ILE A 122 -5.92 -11.64 -12.40
N ASP A 123 -6.15 -12.51 -13.39
CA ASP A 123 -6.15 -12.13 -14.81
C ASP A 123 -7.41 -11.32 -15.12
N VAL A 124 -7.25 -10.06 -15.51
CA VAL A 124 -8.33 -9.11 -15.82
C VAL A 124 -8.58 -8.95 -17.33
N THR A 125 -8.05 -9.85 -18.16
CA THR A 125 -8.11 -9.69 -19.63
C THR A 125 -9.54 -9.60 -20.15
N ASP A 126 -10.42 -10.48 -19.67
CA ASP A 126 -11.78 -10.64 -20.18
C ASP A 126 -12.85 -10.16 -19.18
N PHE A 127 -12.44 -9.58 -18.05
CA PHE A 127 -13.36 -9.12 -17.00
C PHE A 127 -13.63 -7.63 -17.10
N SER A 128 -14.88 -7.25 -16.82
CA SER A 128 -15.21 -5.86 -16.52
C SER A 128 -14.62 -5.43 -15.18
N VAL A 129 -14.64 -4.13 -14.92
CA VAL A 129 -14.27 -3.57 -13.61
C VAL A 129 -15.13 -4.17 -12.50
N ASP A 130 -16.45 -4.27 -12.71
CA ASP A 130 -17.38 -4.82 -11.72
C ASP A 130 -17.10 -6.29 -11.41
N GLN A 131 -16.91 -7.12 -12.46
CA GLN A 131 -16.58 -8.54 -12.29
C GLN A 131 -15.25 -8.74 -11.55
N THR A 132 -14.28 -7.87 -11.82
CA THR A 132 -12.98 -7.90 -11.13
C THR A 132 -13.13 -7.50 -9.66
N ALA A 133 -13.91 -6.45 -9.38
CA ALA A 133 -14.14 -5.98 -8.03
C ALA A 133 -14.87 -7.03 -7.18
N ASP A 134 -15.93 -7.64 -7.71
CA ASP A 134 -16.68 -8.70 -7.03
C ASP A 134 -15.75 -9.86 -6.66
N ARG A 135 -14.93 -10.32 -7.61
CA ARG A 135 -13.97 -11.41 -7.37
C ARG A 135 -12.93 -11.07 -6.31
N ILE A 136 -12.48 -9.82 -6.24
CA ILE A 136 -11.57 -9.36 -5.19
C ILE A 136 -12.26 -9.41 -3.83
N ILE A 137 -13.50 -8.93 -3.75
CA ILE A 137 -14.26 -8.93 -2.50
C ILE A 137 -14.55 -10.36 -2.04
N ASP A 138 -14.97 -11.25 -2.94
CA ASP A 138 -15.18 -12.67 -2.65
C ASP A 138 -13.92 -13.29 -2.05
N TRP A 139 -12.75 -13.05 -2.67
CA TRP A 139 -11.47 -13.57 -2.16
C TRP A 139 -11.07 -12.93 -0.82
N VAL A 140 -11.34 -11.65 -0.61
CA VAL A 140 -11.12 -10.99 0.69
C VAL A 140 -12.01 -11.62 1.76
N GLU A 141 -13.25 -11.98 1.44
CA GLU A 141 -14.16 -12.70 2.35
C GLU A 141 -13.64 -14.10 2.68
N GLU A 142 -13.28 -14.88 1.67
CA GLU A 142 -12.72 -16.24 1.81
C GLU A 142 -11.44 -16.29 2.65
N THR A 143 -10.66 -15.20 2.65
CA THR A 143 -9.42 -15.05 3.43
C THR A 143 -9.61 -14.29 4.74
N GLU A 144 -10.85 -14.24 5.23
CA GLU A 144 -11.25 -13.63 6.51
C GLU A 144 -10.80 -12.16 6.63
N GLY A 145 -10.91 -11.41 5.53
CA GLY A 145 -10.39 -10.05 5.41
C GLY A 145 -11.37 -8.92 5.47
N LEU A 146 -12.65 -9.25 5.48
CA LEU A 146 -13.70 -8.27 5.71
C LEU A 146 -13.71 -7.79 7.17
N TYR A 147 -13.36 -8.66 8.11
CA TYR A 147 -13.50 -8.34 9.54
C TYR A 147 -12.16 -8.47 10.26
N ARG A 148 -11.96 -7.61 11.26
CA ARG A 148 -10.83 -7.75 12.17
C ARG A 148 -11.03 -8.96 13.07
N ALA A 149 -10.08 -9.87 13.05
CA ALA A 149 -10.05 -10.99 13.99
C ALA A 149 -9.87 -10.46 15.44
N PRO A 150 -10.68 -10.92 16.40
CA PRO A 150 -10.73 -10.35 17.77
C PRO A 150 -9.44 -10.52 18.58
N ASP A 151 -8.56 -11.44 18.20
CA ASP A 151 -7.30 -11.80 18.86
C ASP A 151 -6.09 -10.94 18.43
N ARG A 152 -6.15 -10.28 17.26
CA ARG A 152 -5.08 -9.39 16.77
C ARG A 152 -5.00 -8.04 17.51
N ALA A 153 -5.95 -7.75 18.41
CA ALA A 153 -6.00 -6.51 19.17
C ALA A 153 -4.92 -6.39 20.26
N GLU A 154 -4.44 -7.50 20.80
CA GLU A 154 -3.50 -7.48 21.93
C GLU A 154 -2.04 -7.34 21.49
N ILE A 155 -1.69 -7.78 20.28
CA ILE A 155 -0.30 -7.83 19.80
C ILE A 155 0.20 -6.44 19.37
N LEU A 156 -0.65 -5.60 18.77
CA LEU A 156 -0.22 -4.29 18.23
C LEU A 156 -0.12 -3.17 19.27
N VAL A 157 -0.85 -3.28 20.38
CA VAL A 157 -0.82 -2.27 21.46
C VAL A 157 0.49 -2.35 22.26
N GLN A 158 1.12 -3.53 22.32
CA GLN A 158 2.36 -3.73 23.10
C GLN A 158 3.65 -3.30 22.36
N SER A 159 3.60 -3.09 21.05
CA SER A 159 4.75 -2.64 20.24
C SER A 159 4.90 -1.11 20.15
N VAL A 160 4.03 -0.35 20.83
CA VAL A 160 4.12 1.12 20.93
C VAL A 160 4.57 1.50 22.35
N GLU A 161 5.83 1.20 22.69
CA GLU A 161 6.46 1.79 23.88
C GLU A 161 6.80 3.26 23.56
N PRO A 162 6.29 4.25 24.31
CA PRO A 162 6.69 5.63 24.11
C PRO A 162 8.14 5.80 24.55
N HIS A 163 9.04 6.07 23.61
CA HIS A 163 10.33 6.67 23.93
C HIS A 163 10.09 8.06 24.52
N GLY A 164 10.12 8.14 25.86
CA GLY A 164 10.04 9.42 26.56
C GLY A 164 9.63 9.29 28.01
N GLY A 165 10.57 8.89 28.87
CA GLY A 165 10.44 9.12 30.31
C GLY A 165 10.36 10.62 30.57
N VAL A 166 9.17 11.10 30.94
CA VAL A 166 9.00 12.41 31.57
C VAL A 166 8.63 12.18 33.03
N GLY A 167 9.57 12.55 33.89
CA GLY A 167 9.42 12.47 35.34
C GLY A 167 8.16 13.17 35.83
N ARG A 168 7.51 12.55 36.82
CA ARG A 168 6.46 13.18 37.60
C ARG A 168 6.99 14.45 38.25
N SER A 169 6.48 15.60 37.80
CA SER A 169 6.65 16.88 38.46
C SER A 169 5.28 17.36 38.97
N SER A 170 5.22 17.46 40.29
CA SER A 170 4.25 18.11 41.18
C SER A 170 3.14 18.97 40.58
N SER A 171 1.93 18.68 41.05
CA SER A 171 0.70 19.47 41.02
C SER A 171 0.87 20.95 41.40
N THR A 172 0.32 21.84 40.57
CA THR A 172 -0.07 23.21 40.95
C THR A 172 -1.54 23.40 40.54
N PRO A 173 -2.43 24.01 41.35
CA PRO A 173 -3.85 24.08 41.03
C PRO A 173 -4.14 25.13 39.94
N LEU A 174 -5.09 24.81 39.07
CA LEU A 174 -5.66 25.70 38.05
C LEU A 174 -6.38 26.89 38.73
N GLY A 175 -5.95 28.10 38.39
CA GLY A 175 -6.66 29.34 38.69
C GLY A 175 -7.71 29.65 37.62
N ASP A 176 -8.85 30.14 38.09
CA ASP A 176 -10.03 30.54 37.31
C ASP A 176 -9.75 31.59 36.23
N GLY A 177 -10.51 31.50 35.13
CA GLY A 177 -10.84 32.65 34.29
C GLY A 177 -10.28 32.61 32.86
N PHE A 178 -11.05 32.05 31.93
CA PHE A 178 -10.94 32.41 30.51
C PHE A 178 -12.34 32.61 29.93
N GLU A 179 -12.75 33.87 29.82
CA GLU A 179 -14.00 34.28 29.16
C GLU A 179 -13.83 34.28 27.63
N ILE A 180 -14.83 33.75 26.93
CA ILE A 180 -14.93 33.74 25.46
C ILE A 180 -15.78 34.95 25.04
N PRO A 181 -15.32 35.86 24.15
CA PRO A 181 -16.14 36.97 23.70
C PRO A 181 -17.20 36.52 22.68
N PRO A 182 -18.41 37.11 22.70
CA PRO A 182 -19.49 36.76 21.78
C PRO A 182 -19.28 37.35 20.37
N ARG A 183 -19.97 36.70 19.41
CA ARG A 183 -19.88 36.86 17.95
C ARG A 183 -20.13 38.26 17.42
#